data_AF-A0A1D2MUU6-F1
#
_entry.id   AF-A0A1D2MUU6-F1
#
_cell.length_a   1.000
_cell.length_b   1.000
_cell.length_c   1.000
_cell.angle_alpha   90.00
_cell.angle_beta   90.00
_cell.angle_gamma   90.00
#
_symmetry.space_group_name_H-M   'P 1'
#
loop_
_entity.id
_entity.type
_entity.pdbx_description
1 polymer ?
#
loop_
_entity_poly.entity_id
_entity_poly.type
_entity_poly.pdbx_seq_one_letter_code
_entity_poly.pdbx_strand_id
1 'polypeptide(L)'
;MACETCCCCCCTSPKGASFFCASLNVFLGMYLSVKWIVVTYLNGLNDEYFEDDRMRILYPLLLVYISIFLVLGCVNFIAVERESVGVLKWSMRAFILLQISMLLTNTLLGFVIPEHDYDPGVHRVWHIKFMVANIVGTSIYFWVVRKFIYSLENGIYVVHKKRKKVLSATRSTTDESGRHLQSRPSAPWSDSVDRLSPGNNNPRREEGPQTIPLKSSPEPQPGTSKN
;
A
#
# COMPACT_ATOMS: atom_id res chain seq x y z
N MET A 1 40.78 10.97 -24.43
CA MET A 1 39.56 11.71 -24.07
C MET A 1 38.38 10.84 -24.45
N ALA A 2 37.83 10.10 -23.49
CA ALA A 2 36.66 9.25 -23.69
C ALA A 2 35.44 9.99 -23.15
N CYS A 3 34.41 10.13 -23.97
CA CYS A 3 33.21 10.89 -23.68
C CYS A 3 32.35 10.13 -22.64
N GLU A 4 32.34 10.62 -21.40
CA GLU A 4 31.44 10.19 -20.32
C GLU A 4 30.03 10.78 -20.53
N THR A 5 29.35 10.43 -21.62
CA THR A 5 27.96 10.85 -21.88
C THR A 5 27.07 9.65 -22.15
N CYS A 6 26.72 8.92 -21.08
CA CYS A 6 25.53 8.06 -21.06
C CYS A 6 25.04 7.76 -19.63
N CYS A 7 25.27 8.66 -18.66
CA CYS A 7 24.77 8.49 -17.28
C CYS A 7 23.41 9.16 -17.01
N CYS A 8 22.84 9.91 -17.96
CA CYS A 8 21.65 10.73 -17.71
C CYS A 8 20.30 10.09 -18.10
N CYS A 9 20.27 9.01 -18.91
CA CYS A 9 19.00 8.50 -19.44
C CYS A 9 18.24 7.53 -18.52
N CYS A 10 18.84 7.04 -17.44
CA CYS A 10 18.21 6.09 -16.51
C CYS A 10 18.23 6.58 -15.06
N CYS A 11 18.08 7.89 -14.85
CA CYS A 11 17.82 8.46 -13.52
C CYS A 11 16.33 8.31 -13.13
N THR A 12 15.70 7.17 -13.42
CA THR A 12 14.43 6.82 -12.79
C THR A 12 14.72 6.55 -11.31
N SER A 13 14.61 7.62 -10.52
CA SER A 13 14.69 7.51 -9.07
C SER A 13 13.68 6.42 -8.64
N PRO A 14 14.11 5.39 -7.90
CA PRO A 14 13.20 4.33 -7.44
C PRO A 14 12.01 4.90 -6.64
N LYS A 15 12.17 6.10 -6.09
CA LYS A 15 11.12 6.90 -5.43
C LYS A 15 10.03 7.37 -6.40
N GLY A 16 10.40 7.77 -7.62
CA GLY A 16 9.43 8.15 -8.66
C GLY A 16 8.62 6.96 -9.16
N ALA A 17 9.28 5.82 -9.35
CA ALA A 17 8.62 4.58 -9.75
C ALA A 17 7.65 4.06 -8.68
N SER A 18 8.02 4.13 -7.40
CA SER A 18 7.13 3.76 -6.30
C SER A 18 5.94 4.70 -6.15
N PHE A 19 6.15 6.01 -6.34
CA PHE A 19 5.07 6.99 -6.31
C PHE A 19 4.08 6.79 -7.45
N PHE A 20 4.57 6.55 -8.66
CA PHE A 20 3.72 6.24 -9.82
C PHE A 20 2.92 4.96 -9.61
N CYS A 21 3.56 3.88 -9.12
CA CYS A 21 2.88 2.62 -8.82
C CYS A 21 1.81 2.77 -7.72
N ALA A 22 2.12 3.49 -6.63
CA ALA A 22 1.15 3.76 -5.57
C ALA A 22 -0.05 4.57 -6.10
N SER A 23 0.21 5.59 -6.91
CA SER A 23 -0.83 6.41 -7.55
C SER A 23 -1.71 5.58 -8.47
N LEU A 24 -1.13 4.73 -9.31
CA LEU A 24 -1.89 3.82 -10.18
C LEU A 24 -2.82 2.90 -9.39
N ASN A 25 -2.36 2.36 -8.25
CA ASN A 25 -3.23 1.53 -7.40
C ASN A 25 -4.40 2.34 -6.82
N VAL A 26 -4.17 3.58 -6.37
CA VAL A 26 -5.25 4.45 -5.89
C VAL A 26 -6.23 4.77 -7.02
N PHE A 27 -5.75 5.16 -8.19
CA PHE A 27 -6.60 5.45 -9.35
C PHE A 27 -7.41 4.23 -9.79
N LEU A 28 -6.80 3.04 -9.80
CA LEU A 28 -7.49 1.81 -10.12
C LEU A 28 -8.59 1.49 -9.10
N GLY A 29 -8.32 1.66 -7.80
CA GLY A 29 -9.31 1.49 -6.74
C GLY A 29 -10.48 2.48 -6.87
N MET A 30 -10.18 3.75 -7.15
CA MET A 30 -11.19 4.79 -7.40
C MET A 30 -12.03 4.46 -8.63
N TYR A 31 -11.40 4.07 -9.74
CA TYR A 31 -12.09 3.67 -10.97
C TYR A 31 -13.03 2.49 -10.73
N LEU A 32 -12.57 1.44 -10.02
CA LEU A 32 -13.39 0.29 -9.66
C LEU A 32 -14.55 0.68 -8.74
N SER A 33 -14.33 1.61 -7.81
CA SER A 33 -15.38 2.15 -6.93
C SER A 33 -16.46 2.89 -7.72
N VAL A 34 -16.06 3.80 -8.60
CA VAL A 34 -17.00 4.54 -9.47
C VAL A 34 -17.77 3.58 -10.36
N LYS A 35 -17.09 2.62 -10.99
CA LYS A 35 -17.74 1.61 -11.82
C LYS A 35 -18.75 0.79 -11.02
N TRP A 36 -18.40 0.38 -9.80
CA TRP A 36 -19.31 -0.33 -8.91
C TRP A 36 -20.54 0.53 -8.61
N ILE A 37 -20.36 1.77 -8.16
CA ILE A 37 -21.47 2.70 -7.85
C ILE A 37 -22.37 2.92 -9.07
N VAL A 38 -21.79 3.14 -10.25
CA VAL A 38 -22.54 3.33 -11.50
C VAL A 38 -23.35 2.09 -11.84
N VAL A 39 -22.77 0.89 -11.71
CA VAL A 39 -23.49 -0.37 -11.93
C VAL A 39 -24.62 -0.53 -10.92
N THR A 40 -24.37 -0.26 -9.62
CA THR A 40 -25.40 -0.35 -8.57
C THR A 40 -26.55 0.63 -8.83
N TYR A 41 -26.22 1.85 -9.23
CA TYR A 41 -27.18 2.93 -9.40
C TYR A 41 -27.99 2.77 -10.69
N LEU A 42 -27.35 2.43 -11.81
CA LEU A 42 -28.01 2.29 -13.11
C LEU A 42 -28.87 1.03 -13.20
N ASN A 43 -28.42 -0.09 -12.63
CA ASN A 43 -29.21 -1.32 -12.67
C ASN A 43 -30.32 -1.32 -11.61
N GLY A 44 -30.27 -0.36 -10.67
CA GLY A 44 -31.08 -0.37 -9.46
C GLY A 44 -30.70 -1.54 -8.55
N LEU A 45 -30.87 -1.38 -7.23
CA LEU A 45 -31.00 -2.56 -6.36
C LEU A 45 -32.38 -3.20 -6.59
N ASN A 46 -32.74 -3.47 -7.84
CA ASN A 46 -33.96 -4.21 -8.14
C ASN A 46 -33.75 -5.65 -7.66
N ASP A 47 -34.75 -6.19 -6.95
CA ASP A 47 -34.70 -7.53 -6.36
C ASP A 47 -34.39 -8.61 -7.42
N GLU A 48 -34.76 -8.39 -8.69
CA GLU A 48 -34.41 -9.25 -9.84
C GLU A 48 -32.90 -9.42 -10.05
N TYR A 49 -32.07 -8.42 -9.71
CA TYR A 49 -30.61 -8.54 -9.84
C TYR A 49 -29.99 -9.44 -8.75
N PHE A 50 -30.74 -9.68 -7.66
CA PHE A 50 -30.36 -10.55 -6.55
C PHE A 50 -31.05 -11.92 -6.57
N GLU A 51 -31.85 -12.22 -7.61
CA GLU A 51 -32.40 -13.56 -7.81
C GLU A 51 -31.29 -14.60 -8.06
N ASP A 52 -30.16 -14.17 -8.63
CA ASP A 52 -28.96 -15.01 -8.69
C ASP A 52 -28.22 -14.95 -7.34
N ASP A 53 -28.29 -16.04 -6.58
CA ASP A 53 -27.56 -16.25 -5.32
C ASP A 53 -26.06 -15.96 -5.47
N ARG A 54 -25.49 -16.20 -6.66
CA ARG A 54 -24.10 -15.87 -6.97
C ARG A 54 -23.86 -14.37 -6.94
N MET A 55 -24.73 -13.59 -7.58
CA MET A 55 -24.62 -12.13 -7.60
C MET A 55 -24.82 -11.55 -6.20
N ARG A 56 -25.74 -12.11 -5.43
CA ARG A 56 -26.01 -11.68 -4.05
C ARG A 56 -24.80 -11.83 -3.12
N ILE A 57 -23.98 -12.87 -3.31
CA ILE A 57 -22.74 -13.06 -2.54
C ILE A 57 -21.57 -12.27 -3.15
N LEU A 58 -21.43 -12.29 -4.47
CA LEU A 58 -20.29 -11.70 -5.17
C LEU A 58 -20.26 -10.17 -5.04
N TYR A 59 -21.42 -9.53 -5.07
CA TYR A 59 -21.54 -8.07 -5.06
C TYR A 59 -21.03 -7.39 -3.77
N PRO A 60 -21.48 -7.77 -2.56
CA PRO A 60 -20.93 -7.21 -1.31
C PRO A 60 -19.47 -7.62 -1.10
N LEU A 61 -19.10 -8.82 -1.52
CA LEU A 61 -17.72 -9.29 -1.46
C LEU A 61 -16.80 -8.41 -2.33
N LEU A 62 -17.21 -8.10 -3.56
CA LEU A 62 -16.51 -7.18 -4.45
C LEU A 62 -16.35 -5.78 -3.84
N LEU A 63 -17.38 -5.26 -3.15
CA LEU A 63 -17.30 -3.98 -2.44
C LEU A 63 -16.24 -4.00 -1.34
N VAL A 64 -16.17 -5.08 -0.55
CA VAL A 64 -15.13 -5.27 0.48
C VAL A 64 -13.75 -5.30 -0.17
N TYR A 65 -13.59 -6.01 -1.28
CA TYR A 65 -12.33 -6.05 -2.04
C TYR A 65 -11.90 -4.66 -2.52
N ILE A 66 -12.81 -3.91 -3.13
CA ILE A 66 -12.53 -2.55 -3.62
C ILE A 66 -12.10 -1.65 -2.46
N SER A 67 -12.79 -1.74 -1.32
CA SER A 67 -12.50 -0.94 -0.13
C SER A 67 -11.10 -1.25 0.43
N ILE A 68 -10.76 -2.54 0.59
CA ILE A 68 -9.43 -2.96 1.05
C ILE A 68 -8.36 -2.52 0.06
N PHE A 69 -8.61 -2.67 -1.24
CA PHE A 69 -7.68 -2.28 -2.30
C PHE A 69 -7.38 -0.77 -2.24
N LEU A 70 -8.40 0.06 -2.03
CA LEU A 70 -8.27 1.51 -1.92
C LEU A 70 -7.50 1.91 -0.66
N VAL A 71 -7.82 1.31 0.50
CA VAL A 71 -7.09 1.53 1.76
C VAL A 71 -5.61 1.15 1.62
N LEU A 72 -5.31 -0.02 1.04
CA LEU A 72 -3.93 -0.43 0.80
C LEU A 72 -3.22 0.48 -0.20
N GLY A 73 -3.93 1.02 -1.19
CA GLY A 73 -3.42 2.04 -2.12
C GLY A 73 -3.01 3.31 -1.39
N CYS A 74 -3.84 3.82 -0.48
CA CYS A 74 -3.53 4.97 0.35
C CYS A 74 -2.36 4.69 1.31
N VAL A 75 -2.31 3.51 1.95
CA VAL A 75 -1.18 3.09 2.80
C VAL A 75 0.12 3.05 2.00
N ASN A 76 0.09 2.54 0.76
CA ASN A 76 1.24 2.57 -0.15
C ASN A 76 1.70 4.00 -0.44
N PHE A 77 0.77 4.91 -0.71
CA PHE A 77 1.08 6.30 -0.98
C PHE A 77 1.80 6.96 0.21
N ILE A 78 1.23 6.81 1.42
CA ILE A 78 1.82 7.32 2.67
C ILE A 78 3.19 6.67 2.95
N ALA A 79 3.33 5.37 2.68
CA ALA A 79 4.59 4.65 2.87
C ALA A 79 5.70 5.19 1.95
N VAL A 80 5.38 5.52 0.71
CA VAL A 80 6.33 6.13 -0.24
C VAL A 80 6.70 7.54 0.18
N GLU A 81 5.73 8.33 0.63
CA GLU A 81 5.94 9.69 1.13
C GLU A 81 6.88 9.70 2.34
N ARG A 82 6.61 8.83 3.32
CA ARG A 82 7.41 8.66 4.55
C ARG A 82 8.69 7.84 4.38
N GLU A 83 9.01 7.43 3.15
CA GLU A 83 10.17 6.57 2.83
C GLU A 83 10.24 5.27 3.66
N SER A 84 9.08 4.77 4.09
CA SER A 84 9.00 3.59 4.95
C SER A 84 8.98 2.32 4.12
N VAL A 85 10.17 1.78 3.85
CA VAL A 85 10.36 0.52 3.11
C VAL A 85 9.66 -0.65 3.81
N GLY A 86 9.61 -0.65 5.14
CA GLY A 86 8.93 -1.69 5.91
C GLY A 86 7.43 -1.75 5.62
N VAL A 87 6.76 -0.58 5.65
CA VAL A 87 5.34 -0.48 5.34
C VAL A 87 5.07 -0.85 3.88
N LEU A 88 5.91 -0.36 2.95
CA LEU A 88 5.77 -0.67 1.52
C LEU A 88 5.93 -2.17 1.23
N LYS A 89 6.82 -2.87 1.92
CA LYS A 89 6.96 -4.33 1.81
C LYS A 89 5.74 -5.07 2.37
N TRP A 90 5.23 -4.62 3.51
CA TRP A 90 4.06 -5.22 4.15
C TRP A 90 2.80 -5.04 3.31
N SER A 91 2.54 -3.83 2.82
CA SER A 91 1.39 -3.52 1.97
C SER A 91 1.44 -4.29 0.65
N MET A 92 2.62 -4.42 0.01
CA MET A 92 2.76 -5.25 -1.20
C MET A 92 2.46 -6.72 -0.95
N ARG A 93 2.84 -7.27 0.22
CA ARG A 93 2.45 -8.64 0.62
C ARG A 93 0.94 -8.74 0.83
N ALA A 94 0.32 -7.73 1.45
CA ALA A 94 -1.12 -7.68 1.62
C ALA A 94 -1.86 -7.64 0.27
N PHE A 95 -1.36 -6.87 -0.73
CA PHE A 95 -1.90 -6.89 -2.09
C PHE A 95 -1.82 -8.27 -2.73
N ILE A 96 -0.70 -8.98 -2.59
CA ILE A 96 -0.55 -10.35 -3.11
C ILE A 96 -1.59 -11.28 -2.50
N LEU A 97 -1.74 -11.24 -1.17
CA LEU A 97 -2.75 -12.06 -0.48
C LEU A 97 -4.17 -11.71 -0.93
N LEU A 98 -4.46 -10.42 -1.11
CA LEU A 98 -5.75 -9.94 -1.59
C LEU A 98 -6.04 -10.50 -3.01
N GLN A 99 -5.07 -10.45 -3.91
CA GLN A 99 -5.22 -11.00 -5.28
C GLN A 99 -5.43 -12.52 -5.27
N ILE A 100 -4.70 -13.25 -4.42
CA ILE A 100 -4.88 -14.71 -4.27
C ILE A 100 -6.28 -15.00 -3.74
N SER A 101 -6.75 -14.26 -2.73
CA SER A 101 -8.11 -14.46 -2.19
C SER A 101 -9.18 -14.15 -3.23
N MET A 102 -9.02 -13.10 -4.05
CA MET A 102 -9.96 -12.76 -5.11
C MET A 102 -10.01 -13.85 -6.18
N LEU A 103 -8.86 -14.37 -6.58
CA LEU A 103 -8.77 -15.50 -7.51
C LEU A 103 -9.45 -16.74 -6.94
N LEU A 104 -9.21 -17.05 -5.65
CA LEU A 104 -9.80 -18.18 -4.97
C LEU A 104 -11.33 -18.04 -4.85
N THR A 105 -11.84 -16.87 -4.45
CA THR A 105 -13.29 -16.66 -4.35
C THR A 105 -13.97 -16.77 -5.71
N ASN A 106 -13.40 -16.17 -6.77
CA ASN A 106 -13.94 -16.34 -8.12
C ASN A 106 -13.90 -17.80 -8.59
N THR A 107 -12.85 -18.54 -8.20
CA THR A 107 -12.73 -19.96 -8.54
C THR A 107 -13.75 -20.82 -7.83
N LEU A 108 -13.96 -20.59 -6.53
CA LEU A 108 -14.94 -21.30 -5.72
C LEU A 108 -16.36 -20.99 -6.17
N LEU A 109 -16.73 -19.72 -6.38
CA LEU A 109 -18.05 -19.36 -6.88
C LEU A 109 -18.33 -20.00 -8.23
N GLY A 110 -17.31 -20.10 -9.07
CA GLY A 110 -17.39 -20.72 -10.37
C GLY A 110 -17.54 -22.24 -10.40
N PHE A 111 -17.20 -22.92 -9.31
CA PHE A 111 -17.21 -24.38 -9.22
C PHE A 111 -18.35 -24.90 -8.32
N VAL A 112 -18.75 -24.11 -7.32
CA VAL A 112 -19.67 -24.51 -6.25
C VAL A 112 -21.12 -24.15 -6.54
N ILE A 113 -21.38 -23.09 -7.33
CA ILE A 113 -22.76 -22.67 -7.63
C ILE A 113 -23.16 -23.25 -9.00
N PRO A 114 -23.96 -24.34 -9.03
CA PRO A 114 -24.46 -24.87 -10.28
C PRO A 114 -25.44 -23.87 -10.90
N GLU A 115 -25.15 -23.43 -12.13
CA GLU A 115 -26.03 -22.57 -12.91
C GLU A 115 -27.25 -23.38 -13.33
N HIS A 116 -28.40 -23.11 -12.72
CA HIS A 116 -29.58 -23.95 -12.90
C HIS A 116 -30.36 -23.62 -14.19
N ASP A 117 -30.12 -22.47 -14.83
CA ASP A 117 -30.98 -21.95 -15.92
C ASP A 117 -30.25 -21.35 -17.15
N TYR A 118 -28.92 -21.48 -17.25
CA TYR A 118 -28.14 -20.96 -18.39
C TYR A 118 -27.67 -22.06 -19.34
N ASP A 119 -27.73 -21.78 -20.65
CA ASP A 119 -27.24 -22.69 -21.69
C ASP A 119 -25.78 -23.12 -21.40
N PRO A 120 -25.55 -24.39 -21.00
CA PRO A 120 -24.32 -24.82 -20.34
C PRO A 120 -23.08 -24.69 -21.23
N GLY A 121 -23.26 -24.60 -22.56
CA GLY A 121 -22.18 -24.41 -23.52
C GLY A 121 -21.60 -23.00 -23.52
N VAL A 122 -22.45 -21.97 -23.52
CA VAL A 122 -22.00 -20.57 -23.66
C VAL A 122 -21.43 -20.06 -22.33
N HIS A 123 -22.10 -20.39 -21.22
CA HIS A 123 -21.69 -19.92 -19.91
C HIS A 123 -20.36 -20.54 -19.45
N ARG A 124 -20.16 -21.83 -19.68
CA ARG A 124 -18.89 -22.52 -19.38
C ARG A 124 -17.72 -21.90 -20.15
N VAL A 125 -17.91 -21.53 -21.42
CA VAL A 125 -16.87 -20.85 -22.22
C VAL A 125 -16.55 -19.46 -21.68
N TRP A 126 -17.57 -18.68 -21.30
CA TRP A 126 -17.38 -17.36 -20.69
C TRP A 126 -16.65 -17.45 -19.36
N HIS A 127 -17.02 -18.43 -18.53
CA HIS A 127 -16.40 -18.68 -17.25
C HIS A 127 -14.94 -19.11 -17.37
N ILE A 128 -14.62 -20.03 -18.29
CA ILE A 128 -13.24 -20.43 -18.60
C ILE A 128 -12.44 -19.23 -19.10
N LYS A 129 -12.99 -18.42 -20.03
CA LYS A 129 -12.33 -17.20 -20.52
C LYS A 129 -12.05 -16.22 -19.39
N PHE A 130 -13.01 -16.01 -18.50
CA PHE A 130 -12.86 -15.12 -17.34
C PHE A 130 -11.83 -15.64 -16.34
N MET A 131 -11.83 -16.95 -16.06
CA MET A 131 -10.81 -17.58 -15.22
C MET A 131 -9.41 -17.45 -15.83
N VAL A 132 -9.26 -17.77 -17.11
CA VAL A 132 -7.98 -17.64 -17.82
C VAL A 132 -7.51 -16.19 -17.81
N ALA A 133 -8.39 -15.23 -18.10
CA ALA A 133 -8.07 -13.81 -18.04
C ALA A 133 -7.64 -13.36 -16.64
N ASN A 134 -8.31 -13.83 -15.58
CA ASN A 134 -7.93 -13.53 -14.20
C ASN A 134 -6.62 -14.18 -13.80
N ILE A 135 -6.35 -15.43 -14.20
CA ILE A 135 -5.07 -16.12 -13.95
C ILE A 135 -3.93 -15.40 -14.67
N VAL A 136 -4.12 -15.05 -15.95
CA VAL A 136 -3.11 -14.33 -16.73
C VAL A 136 -2.89 -12.93 -16.16
N GLY A 137 -3.96 -12.21 -15.84
CA GLY A 137 -3.91 -10.89 -15.24
C GLY A 137 -3.20 -10.89 -13.88
N THR A 138 -3.55 -11.81 -12.99
CA THR A 138 -2.88 -11.95 -11.68
C THR A 138 -1.43 -12.41 -11.83
N SER A 139 -1.11 -13.27 -12.81
CA SER A 139 0.27 -13.70 -13.11
C SER A 139 1.13 -12.54 -13.60
N ILE A 140 0.61 -11.72 -14.52
CA ILE A 140 1.29 -10.52 -15.02
C ILE A 140 1.48 -9.53 -13.88
N TYR A 141 0.43 -9.27 -13.08
CA TYR A 141 0.51 -8.39 -11.92
C TYR A 141 1.57 -8.87 -10.93
N PHE A 142 1.58 -10.17 -10.60
CA PHE A 142 2.56 -10.77 -9.71
C PHE A 142 3.98 -10.63 -10.26
N TRP A 143 4.18 -10.86 -11.56
CA TRP A 143 5.48 -10.69 -12.21
C TRP A 143 5.97 -9.24 -12.13
N VAL A 144 5.10 -8.27 -12.42
CA VAL A 144 5.42 -6.84 -12.34
C VAL A 144 5.74 -6.43 -10.90
N VAL A 145 4.91 -6.81 -9.92
CA VAL A 145 5.12 -6.51 -8.50
C VAL A 145 6.39 -7.16 -7.99
N ARG A 146 6.67 -8.41 -8.35
CA ARG A 146 7.90 -9.12 -7.98
C ARG A 146 9.13 -8.40 -8.54
N LYS A 147 9.14 -8.09 -9.85
CA LYS A 147 10.19 -7.29 -10.50
C LYS A 147 10.41 -5.95 -9.80
N PHE A 148 9.33 -5.29 -9.43
CA PHE A 148 9.35 -4.01 -8.74
C PHE A 148 9.96 -4.13 -7.33
N ILE A 149 9.57 -5.14 -6.54
CA ILE A 149 10.17 -5.42 -5.22
C ILE A 149 11.66 -5.69 -5.34
N TYR A 150 12.09 -6.55 -6.29
CA TYR A 150 13.52 -6.81 -6.52
C TYR A 150 14.29 -5.54 -6.92
N SER A 151 13.68 -4.69 -7.76
CA SER A 151 14.28 -3.43 -8.16
C SER A 151 14.44 -2.47 -6.96
N LEU A 152 13.44 -2.40 -6.07
CA LEU A 152 13.52 -1.62 -4.84
C LEU A 152 14.62 -2.14 -3.92
N GLU A 153 14.71 -3.45 -3.70
CA GLU A 153 15.74 -4.03 -2.83
C GLU A 153 17.16 -3.77 -3.35
N ASN A 154 17.36 -3.94 -4.66
CA ASN A 154 18.63 -3.65 -5.31
C ASN A 154 18.97 -2.14 -5.29
N GLY A 155 17.97 -1.28 -5.51
CA GLY A 155 18.13 0.17 -5.47
C GLY A 155 18.54 0.67 -4.07
N ILE A 156 17.86 0.18 -3.02
CA ILE A 156 18.18 0.52 -1.63
C ILE A 156 19.59 0.04 -1.26
N TYR A 157 19.98 -1.16 -1.69
CA TYR A 157 21.31 -1.69 -1.43
C TYR A 157 22.42 -0.81 -2.03
N VAL A 158 22.23 -0.32 -3.26
CA VAL A 158 23.18 0.58 -3.93
C VAL A 158 23.30 1.92 -3.19
N VAL A 159 22.17 2.51 -2.75
CA VAL A 159 22.18 3.78 -2.00
C VAL A 159 22.88 3.63 -0.65
N HIS A 160 22.59 2.56 0.10
CA HIS A 160 23.27 2.29 1.37
C HIS A 160 24.77 2.06 1.19
N LYS A 161 25.18 1.34 0.15
CA LYS A 161 26.60 1.09 -0.17
C LYS A 161 27.33 2.39 -0.54
N LYS A 162 26.69 3.30 -1.30
CA LYS A 162 27.26 4.62 -1.61
C LYS A 162 27.40 5.48 -0.34
N ARG A 163 26.39 5.55 0.53
CA ARG A 163 26.49 6.31 1.79
C ARG A 163 27.62 5.80 2.68
N LYS A 164 27.77 4.48 2.83
CA LYS A 164 28.88 3.89 3.61
C LYS A 164 30.25 4.25 3.03
N LYS A 165 30.41 4.22 1.70
CA LYS A 165 31.66 4.62 1.03
C LYS A 165 32.01 6.10 1.25
N VAL A 166 31.01 6.99 1.17
CA VAL A 166 31.21 8.42 1.43
C VAL A 166 31.61 8.65 2.89
N LEU A 167 30.89 8.05 3.85
CA LEU A 167 31.23 8.14 5.27
C LEU A 167 32.64 7.61 5.59
N SER A 168 33.09 6.52 4.95
CA SER A 168 34.46 6.03 5.12
C SER A 168 35.52 6.96 4.53
N ALA A 169 35.24 7.61 3.39
CA ALA A 169 36.17 8.55 2.76
C ALA A 169 36.27 9.89 3.52
N THR A 170 35.18 10.34 4.13
CA THR A 170 35.19 11.53 5.01
C THR A 170 35.94 11.25 6.32
N ARG A 171 35.87 10.01 6.84
CA ARG A 171 36.61 9.64 8.06
C ARG A 171 38.12 9.57 7.82
N SER A 172 38.57 9.06 6.67
CA SER A 172 40.01 9.01 6.36
C SER A 172 40.64 10.38 6.12
N THR A 173 39.89 11.34 5.57
CA THR A 173 40.38 12.71 5.35
C THR A 173 40.46 13.55 6.63
N THR A 174 39.66 13.22 7.64
CA THR A 174 39.70 13.92 8.93
C THR A 174 40.92 13.52 9.77
N ASP A 175 41.39 12.26 9.68
CA ASP A 175 42.57 11.77 10.40
C ASP A 175 43.91 12.24 9.79
N GLU A 176 43.93 12.66 8.52
CA GLU A 176 45.12 13.24 7.87
C GLU A 176 45.26 14.75 8.14
N SER A 177 44.16 15.48 8.26
CA SER A 177 44.20 16.92 8.56
C SER A 177 44.46 17.21 10.05
N GLY A 178 44.19 16.26 10.95
CA GLY A 178 44.47 16.37 12.38
C GLY A 178 45.94 16.23 12.79
N ARG A 179 46.83 15.76 11.90
CA ARG A 179 48.26 15.57 12.22
C ARG A 179 49.16 16.78 11.90
N HIS A 180 48.62 17.87 11.33
CA HIS A 180 49.40 19.06 10.98
C HIS A 180 49.16 20.29 11.87
N LEU A 181 48.37 20.19 12.95
CA LEU A 181 48.06 21.33 13.84
C LEU A 181 48.49 21.13 15.30
N GLN A 182 49.53 20.33 15.54
CA GLN A 182 50.09 20.10 16.88
C GLN A 182 51.46 20.77 17.05
N SER A 183 51.52 22.09 16.85
CA SER A 183 52.62 22.94 17.30
C SER A 183 52.15 24.39 17.49
N ARG A 184 51.29 24.62 18.49
CA ARG A 184 51.06 25.97 19.02
C ARG A 184 51.32 25.96 20.53
N PRO A 185 52.26 26.78 21.03
CA PRO A 185 52.59 26.83 22.44
C PRO A 185 51.44 27.40 23.26
N SER A 186 51.36 26.87 24.47
CA SER A 186 50.45 27.16 25.57
C SER A 186 50.36 28.65 25.89
N ALA A 187 49.13 29.18 25.85
CA ALA A 187 48.76 30.35 26.64
C ALA A 187 48.32 29.86 28.02
N PRO A 188 48.84 30.42 29.13
CA PRO A 188 48.17 30.34 30.42
C PRO A 188 46.97 31.29 30.41
N TRP A 189 46.23 31.34 31.51
CA TRP A 189 45.15 32.28 31.83
C TRP A 189 43.71 31.77 31.63
N SER A 190 43.15 31.50 32.82
CA SER A 190 41.87 31.96 33.34
C SER A 190 40.78 30.90 33.47
N ASP A 191 40.74 30.35 34.68
CA ASP A 191 39.52 30.12 35.46
C ASP A 191 38.40 31.07 35.07
N SER A 192 37.23 30.54 34.72
CA SER A 192 35.95 30.92 35.34
C SER A 192 34.76 30.22 34.67
N VAL A 193 33.97 29.56 35.53
CA VAL A 193 32.52 29.76 35.65
C VAL A 193 31.59 28.89 34.77
N ASP A 194 30.93 28.00 35.52
CA ASP A 194 29.53 27.58 35.48
C ASP A 194 28.98 26.65 34.39
N ARG A 195 28.95 25.38 34.83
CA ARG A 195 27.85 24.41 34.69
C ARG A 195 26.48 25.05 34.40
N LEU A 196 25.94 24.75 33.23
CA LEU A 196 24.50 24.66 33.02
C LEU A 196 24.16 23.27 32.47
N SER A 197 23.46 22.49 33.30
CA SER A 197 22.94 21.17 32.98
C SER A 197 21.90 21.20 31.85
N PRO A 198 21.79 20.11 31.06
CA PRO A 198 20.79 19.99 30.01
C PRO A 198 19.38 19.80 30.59
N GLY A 199 18.44 20.60 30.08
CA GLY A 199 17.01 20.47 30.34
C GLY A 199 16.45 19.15 29.81
N ASN A 200 15.99 18.33 30.74
CA ASN A 200 15.30 17.06 30.56
C ASN A 200 13.83 17.31 30.21
N ASN A 201 13.46 17.26 28.93
CA ASN A 201 12.06 17.30 28.50
C ASN A 201 11.58 15.87 28.22
N ASN A 202 11.07 15.23 29.27
CA ASN A 202 10.27 14.01 29.14
C ASN A 202 8.86 14.37 28.60
N PRO A 203 8.24 13.48 27.79
CA PRO A 203 6.96 13.74 27.15
C PRO A 203 5.80 13.69 28.14
N ARG A 204 4.93 14.70 28.06
CA ARG A 204 3.70 14.83 28.83
C ARG A 204 2.72 13.72 28.43
N ARG A 205 2.33 12.99 29.47
CA ARG A 205 1.27 11.98 29.58
C ARG A 205 -0.05 12.70 29.83
N GLU A 206 -0.99 12.67 28.89
CA GLU A 206 -2.42 12.94 29.10
C GLU A 206 -3.17 11.99 28.15
N GLU A 207 -3.81 10.92 28.62
CA GLU A 207 -5.08 10.80 29.34
C GLU A 207 -6.11 10.09 28.43
N GLY A 208 -6.51 8.89 28.85
CA GLY A 208 -7.91 8.48 28.96
C GLY A 208 -8.78 8.28 27.70
N PRO A 209 -9.35 7.07 27.49
CA PRO A 209 -10.43 6.85 26.53
C PRO A 209 -11.76 7.42 27.06
N GLN A 210 -12.42 8.31 26.30
CA GLN A 210 -13.80 8.71 26.57
C GLN A 210 -14.76 7.62 26.04
N THR A 211 -15.38 6.92 26.97
CA THR A 211 -16.55 6.05 26.78
C THR A 211 -17.77 6.90 26.47
N ILE A 212 -18.33 6.73 25.27
CA ILE A 212 -19.63 7.31 24.88
C ILE A 212 -20.74 6.38 25.41
N PRO A 213 -21.77 6.90 26.11
CA PRO A 213 -22.87 6.08 26.62
C PRO A 213 -23.80 5.60 25.49
N LEU A 214 -24.10 4.30 25.55
CA LEU A 214 -25.18 3.63 24.83
C LEU A 214 -26.50 4.39 25.04
N LYS A 215 -27.08 4.92 23.96
CA LYS A 215 -28.47 5.40 23.97
C LYS A 215 -29.37 4.23 23.58
N SER A 216 -30.20 3.83 24.54
CA SER A 216 -31.22 2.80 24.43
C SER A 216 -32.32 3.15 23.41
N SER A 217 -32.82 2.06 22.83
CA SER A 217 -33.95 1.90 21.90
C SER A 217 -35.23 2.67 22.24
N PRO A 218 -36.08 2.95 21.25
CA PRO A 218 -37.53 2.78 21.40
C PRO A 218 -38.09 1.67 20.51
N GLU A 219 -38.97 0.88 21.11
CA GLU A 219 -39.78 -0.21 20.56
C GLU A 219 -40.55 0.11 19.25
N PRO A 220 -40.86 -0.94 18.46
CA PRO A 220 -41.78 -0.86 17.34
C PRO A 220 -43.25 -0.78 17.80
N GLN A 221 -44.01 0.17 17.25
CA GLN A 221 -45.47 0.21 17.40
C GLN A 221 -46.17 -0.78 16.44
N PRO A 222 -47.20 -1.51 16.89
CA PRO A 222 -48.03 -2.35 16.03
C PRO A 222 -49.05 -1.50 15.26
N GLY A 223 -48.88 -1.43 13.93
CA GLY A 223 -49.82 -0.80 13.01
C GLY A 223 -50.92 -1.77 12.57
N THR A 224 -52.14 -1.41 12.94
CA THR A 224 -53.43 -2.08 12.71
C THR A 224 -53.72 -2.52 11.26
N SER A 225 -54.16 -3.77 11.14
CA SER A 225 -54.99 -4.27 10.05
C SER A 225 -56.35 -3.56 10.04
N LYS A 226 -56.77 -3.07 8.87
CA LYS A 226 -58.16 -2.73 8.56
C LYS A 226 -58.52 -3.35 7.22
N ASN A 227 -59.69 -4.00 7.24
CA ASN A 227 -60.41 -4.63 6.13
C ASN A 227 -60.46 -3.79 4.85
#